data_AF-A0A7K2C535-F1
#
_entry.id   AF-A0A7K2C535-F1
#
_cell.length_a   1.000
_cell.length_b   1.000
_cell.length_c   1.000
_cell.angle_alpha   90.00
_cell.angle_beta   90.00
_cell.angle_gamma   90.00
#
_symmetry.space_group_name_H-M   'P 1'
#
loop_
_entity.id
_entity.type
_entity.pdbx_description
1 polymer ?
#
loop_
_entity_poly.entity_id
_entity_poly.type
_entity_poly.pdbx_seq_one_letter_code
_entity_poly.pdbx_strand_id
1 'polypeptide(L)'
;MRAALPVCIEVSQDYWPKAKYAIRMLLEPLGLGPIFKLRSELGSHGLYYGQNPAGLPSTIIVLQLARNAEGFYDDFTAIDMTSVRWRKHADYHFPVLFSSENADDLVASAFYWLSGWQEFTVQARDQHGRFPHNASLQAILEVTRLPVVDFYRTLLRARLEGAGIKTDLRKWAGRDWAFCPTIDVDYLRHWRIGMILREKVEYFLLNRRKVGVGERWRRLFKFTHSYFSRGDAFKIALRNMYQAIRAYGNATIFLKAAAHGPNDVSYQLDQPFLRELLVDLTSDGFEIGLHPSYHAHTHIAYVCGERRALTEVTGTDPLSVRQHFLRYEPTITPHIQEAVGFRIDSSLGFAECAGFRNGTCMPFLRFDPAGNRVMDIWEMPLLFMDGALFNRQKYGPAEAIQESIELLKLCQMFGGVAVGLWHNVIGEELDYPGWGEHFEKTLRWGGSNGAYIASLQDVLSAWTGYPLGN
;
A
#
# COMPACT_ATOMS: atom_id res chain seq x y z
N MET A 1 -18.47 18.19 -0.31
CA MET A 1 -19.38 17.25 -1.02
C MET A 1 -18.86 17.06 -2.43
N ARG A 2 -18.90 15.82 -2.97
CA ARG A 2 -18.41 15.50 -4.32
C ARG A 2 -19.38 16.05 -5.37
N ALA A 3 -18.88 16.54 -6.51
CA ALA A 3 -19.76 16.93 -7.61
C ALA A 3 -20.38 15.67 -8.23
N ALA A 4 -21.70 15.66 -8.38
CA ALA A 4 -22.41 14.52 -8.94
C ALA A 4 -22.19 14.44 -10.46
N LEU A 5 -21.85 13.25 -10.97
CA LEU A 5 -21.74 12.97 -12.40
C LEU A 5 -22.73 11.87 -12.79
N PRO A 6 -23.72 12.13 -13.67
CA PRO A 6 -24.56 11.07 -14.24
C PRO A 6 -23.72 10.07 -15.03
N VAL A 7 -23.90 8.78 -14.76
CA VAL A 7 -23.19 7.68 -15.44
C VAL A 7 -24.18 6.63 -15.92
N CYS A 8 -24.12 6.27 -17.20
CA CYS A 8 -24.81 5.12 -17.74
C CYS A 8 -23.81 3.99 -18.02
N ILE A 9 -24.13 2.78 -17.55
CA ILE A 9 -23.37 1.56 -17.82
C ILE A 9 -24.27 0.59 -18.55
N GLU A 10 -23.90 0.21 -19.77
CA GLU A 10 -24.58 -0.79 -20.59
C GLU A 10 -23.63 -1.94 -20.91
N VAL A 11 -23.62 -2.90 -20.00
CA VAL A 11 -22.84 -4.13 -20.04
C VAL A 11 -23.70 -5.29 -19.51
N SER A 12 -23.23 -6.52 -19.58
CA SER A 12 -23.91 -7.68 -18.98
C SER A 12 -24.13 -7.50 -17.47
N GLN A 13 -25.12 -8.21 -16.95
CA GLN A 13 -25.46 -8.16 -15.53
C GLN A 13 -24.28 -8.59 -14.64
N ASP A 14 -23.50 -9.59 -15.08
CA ASP A 14 -22.37 -10.14 -14.33
C ASP A 14 -21.14 -9.23 -14.36
N TYR A 15 -20.96 -8.44 -15.43
CA TYR A 15 -19.88 -7.46 -15.51
C TYR A 15 -20.22 -6.12 -14.83
N TRP A 16 -21.50 -5.82 -14.63
CA TRP A 16 -21.95 -4.54 -14.09
C TRP A 16 -21.31 -4.15 -12.73
N PRO A 17 -21.16 -5.04 -11.73
CA PRO A 17 -20.49 -4.70 -10.47
C PRO A 17 -19.02 -4.28 -10.67
N LYS A 18 -18.31 -4.96 -11.58
CA LYS A 18 -16.90 -4.68 -11.92
C LYS A 18 -16.76 -3.30 -12.59
N ALA A 19 -17.59 -3.03 -13.60
CA ALA A 19 -17.63 -1.74 -14.29
C ALA A 19 -17.99 -0.58 -13.34
N LYS A 20 -19.01 -0.77 -12.52
CA LYS A 20 -19.44 0.20 -11.50
C LYS A 20 -18.33 0.54 -10.51
N TYR A 21 -17.64 -0.48 -10.02
CA TYR A 21 -16.51 -0.31 -9.11
C TYR A 21 -15.37 0.47 -9.76
N ALA A 22 -14.92 0.06 -10.95
CA ALA A 22 -13.80 0.70 -11.63
C ALA A 22 -14.10 2.15 -12.01
N ILE A 23 -15.31 2.44 -12.52
CA ILE A 23 -15.74 3.82 -12.78
C ILE A 23 -15.71 4.67 -11.51
N ARG A 24 -16.19 4.14 -10.39
CA ARG A 24 -16.12 4.84 -9.10
C ARG A 24 -14.68 5.14 -8.70
N MET A 25 -13.79 4.14 -8.77
CA MET A 25 -12.37 4.32 -8.40
C MET A 25 -11.60 5.22 -9.37
N LEU A 26 -12.05 5.37 -10.62
CA LEU A 26 -11.49 6.34 -11.58
C LEU A 26 -11.96 7.77 -11.30
N LEU A 27 -13.24 7.96 -10.94
CA LEU A 27 -13.86 9.29 -10.81
C LEU A 27 -13.66 9.94 -9.44
N GLU A 28 -13.66 9.16 -8.35
CA GLU A 28 -13.58 9.71 -6.99
C GLU A 28 -12.32 10.55 -6.74
N PRO A 29 -11.11 10.15 -7.18
CA PRO A 29 -9.91 10.98 -7.06
C PRO A 29 -9.99 12.30 -7.82
N LEU A 30 -10.82 12.37 -8.86
CA LEU A 30 -11.09 13.56 -9.67
C LEU A 30 -12.18 14.47 -9.06
N GLY A 31 -12.65 14.15 -7.85
CA GLY A 31 -13.66 14.92 -7.13
C GLY A 31 -15.11 14.63 -7.55
N LEU A 32 -15.31 13.62 -8.40
CA LEU A 32 -16.60 13.29 -8.99
C LEU A 32 -17.24 12.07 -8.33
N GLY A 33 -18.49 12.21 -7.87
CA GLY A 33 -19.31 11.14 -7.35
C GLY A 33 -20.24 10.60 -8.44
N PRO A 34 -20.06 9.37 -8.95
CA PRO A 34 -20.93 8.84 -10.00
C PRO A 34 -22.34 8.56 -9.46
N ILE A 35 -23.35 9.02 -10.20
CA ILE A 35 -24.75 8.66 -10.02
C ILE A 35 -25.16 7.79 -11.21
N PHE A 36 -25.36 6.50 -10.94
CA PHE A 36 -25.71 5.54 -11.99
C PHE A 36 -27.17 5.72 -12.43
N LYS A 37 -27.38 5.82 -13.74
CA LYS A 37 -28.65 6.14 -14.40
C LYS A 37 -28.89 5.21 -15.59
N LEU A 38 -30.16 5.04 -15.94
CA LEU A 38 -30.52 4.43 -17.22
C LEU A 38 -30.11 5.35 -18.37
N ARG A 39 -29.93 4.79 -19.58
CA ARG A 39 -29.60 5.59 -20.78
C ARG A 39 -30.61 6.71 -21.01
N SER A 40 -31.89 6.43 -20.83
CA SER A 40 -32.99 7.40 -20.98
C SER A 40 -32.94 8.55 -19.96
N GLU A 41 -32.15 8.40 -18.90
CA GLU A 41 -32.04 9.36 -17.78
C GLU A 41 -30.69 10.08 -17.75
N LEU A 42 -29.75 9.77 -18.65
CA LEU A 42 -28.39 10.31 -18.64
C LEU A 42 -28.34 11.83 -18.91
N GLY A 43 -29.40 12.39 -19.49
CA GLY A 43 -29.50 13.82 -19.81
C GLY A 43 -28.54 14.24 -20.92
N SER A 44 -28.09 15.50 -20.87
CA SER A 44 -27.19 16.09 -21.88
C SER A 44 -25.71 16.04 -21.49
N HIS A 45 -25.36 15.82 -20.22
CA HIS A 45 -23.98 15.77 -19.75
C HIS A 45 -23.81 14.58 -18.81
N GLY A 46 -22.74 13.82 -19.01
CA GLY A 46 -22.51 12.61 -18.24
C GLY A 46 -21.45 11.73 -18.87
N LEU A 47 -21.33 10.53 -18.33
CA LEU A 47 -20.43 9.49 -18.81
C LEU A 47 -21.24 8.27 -19.24
N TYR A 48 -20.89 7.72 -20.39
CA TYR A 48 -21.41 6.45 -20.88
C TYR A 48 -20.29 5.41 -20.94
N TYR A 49 -20.58 4.20 -20.49
CA TYR A 49 -19.70 3.04 -20.66
C TYR A 49 -20.48 1.86 -21.24
N GLY A 50 -20.08 1.38 -22.42
CA GLY A 50 -20.72 0.26 -23.12
C GLY A 50 -20.21 0.10 -24.55
N GLN A 51 -20.83 -0.83 -25.30
CA GLN A 51 -20.38 -1.15 -26.67
C GLN A 51 -20.97 -0.25 -27.75
N ASN A 52 -22.17 0.30 -27.55
CA ASN A 52 -22.90 1.00 -28.60
C ASN A 52 -23.27 2.43 -28.18
N PRO A 53 -22.41 3.43 -28.43
CA PRO A 53 -22.72 4.82 -28.05
C PRO A 53 -23.74 5.51 -28.97
N ALA A 54 -24.33 4.81 -29.96
CA ALA A 54 -25.22 5.44 -30.94
C ALA A 54 -26.41 6.16 -30.28
N GLY A 55 -26.74 7.34 -30.79
CA GLY A 55 -27.84 8.17 -30.31
C GLY A 55 -27.55 9.00 -29.06
N LEU A 56 -26.35 8.91 -28.48
CA LEU A 56 -25.95 9.78 -27.37
C LEU A 56 -25.57 11.19 -27.88
N PRO A 57 -25.90 12.25 -27.13
CA PRO A 57 -25.42 13.60 -27.41
C PRO A 57 -23.88 13.65 -27.44
N SER A 58 -23.30 14.51 -28.29
CA SER A 58 -21.85 14.70 -28.40
C SER A 58 -21.19 15.24 -27.12
N THR A 59 -21.99 15.78 -26.21
CA THR A 59 -21.60 16.26 -24.88
C THR A 59 -21.46 15.13 -23.85
N ILE A 60 -21.90 13.91 -24.16
CA ILE A 60 -21.67 12.72 -23.34
C ILE A 60 -20.28 12.17 -23.60
N ILE A 61 -19.54 11.94 -22.51
CA ILE A 61 -18.22 11.31 -22.59
C ILE A 61 -18.41 9.81 -22.75
N VAL A 62 -17.94 9.29 -23.88
CA VAL A 62 -18.01 7.86 -24.19
C VAL A 62 -16.72 7.17 -23.79
N LEU A 63 -16.83 6.22 -22.87
CA LEU A 63 -15.83 5.19 -22.62
C LEU A 63 -16.30 3.92 -23.34
N GLN A 64 -15.52 3.46 -24.30
CA GLN A 64 -15.88 2.31 -25.13
C GLN A 64 -15.46 1.01 -24.44
N LEU A 65 -16.41 0.10 -24.23
CA LEU A 65 -16.12 -1.26 -23.76
C LEU A 65 -15.41 -2.07 -24.85
N ALA A 66 -14.31 -2.72 -24.50
CA ALA A 66 -13.62 -3.67 -25.40
C ALA A 66 -14.45 -4.94 -25.58
N ARG A 67 -14.55 -5.46 -26.82
CA ARG A 67 -15.47 -6.56 -27.18
C ARG A 67 -15.28 -7.83 -26.33
N ASN A 68 -14.05 -8.11 -25.91
CA ASN A 68 -13.68 -9.30 -25.15
C ASN A 68 -13.55 -9.05 -23.64
N ALA A 69 -13.73 -7.82 -23.16
CA ALA A 69 -13.48 -7.50 -21.75
C ALA A 69 -14.42 -8.27 -20.82
N GLU A 70 -15.71 -8.38 -21.16
CA GLU A 70 -16.68 -9.08 -20.30
C GLU A 70 -16.31 -10.56 -20.14
N GLY A 71 -16.16 -11.30 -21.24
CA GLY A 71 -15.79 -12.72 -21.20
C GLY A 71 -14.42 -12.97 -20.54
N PHE A 72 -13.45 -12.08 -20.72
CA PHE A 72 -12.15 -12.18 -20.04
C PHE A 72 -12.30 -12.25 -18.51
N TYR A 73 -13.23 -11.48 -17.94
CA TYR A 73 -13.46 -11.43 -16.49
C TYR A 73 -14.37 -12.54 -15.97
N ASP A 74 -14.90 -13.38 -16.85
CA ASP A 74 -15.63 -14.59 -16.48
C ASP A 74 -14.70 -15.81 -16.49
N ASP A 75 -13.69 -15.82 -17.37
CA ASP A 75 -12.86 -17.01 -17.63
C ASP A 75 -11.62 -17.15 -16.71
N PHE A 76 -11.32 -16.16 -15.86
CA PHE A 76 -10.12 -16.12 -15.00
C PHE A 76 -8.82 -16.46 -15.77
N THR A 77 -8.69 -15.91 -16.97
CA THR A 77 -7.53 -16.16 -17.85
C THR A 77 -6.41 -15.14 -17.65
N ALA A 78 -5.19 -15.51 -18.06
CA ALA A 78 -4.08 -14.57 -18.16
C ALA A 78 -4.35 -13.53 -19.25
N ILE A 79 -3.83 -12.32 -19.06
CA ILE A 79 -3.99 -11.24 -20.03
C ILE A 79 -3.36 -11.59 -21.38
N ASP A 80 -4.07 -11.30 -22.46
CA ASP A 80 -3.52 -11.37 -23.81
C ASP A 80 -2.62 -10.15 -24.06
N MET A 81 -1.32 -10.38 -24.17
CA MET A 81 -0.35 -9.31 -24.38
C MET A 81 -0.55 -8.57 -25.72
N THR A 82 -1.28 -9.15 -26.67
CA THR A 82 -1.61 -8.49 -27.95
C THR A 82 -2.70 -7.42 -27.81
N SER A 83 -3.51 -7.46 -26.74
CA SER A 83 -4.53 -6.43 -26.47
C SER A 83 -3.95 -5.18 -25.80
N VAL A 84 -2.72 -5.28 -25.27
CA VAL A 84 -2.05 -4.22 -24.54
C VAL A 84 -1.59 -3.12 -25.50
N ARG A 85 -2.10 -1.91 -25.31
CA ARG A 85 -1.70 -0.72 -26.07
C ARG A 85 -0.88 0.22 -25.21
N TRP A 86 0.23 0.70 -25.74
CA TRP A 86 1.03 1.70 -25.05
C TRP A 86 0.52 3.11 -25.35
N ARG A 87 0.51 3.94 -24.32
CA ARG A 87 0.19 5.37 -24.39
C ARG A 87 1.32 6.19 -23.81
N LYS A 88 1.40 7.45 -24.23
CA LYS A 88 2.38 8.42 -23.77
C LYS A 88 1.67 9.60 -23.14
N HIS A 89 2.13 10.03 -21.98
CA HIS A 89 1.75 11.31 -21.37
C HIS A 89 2.99 11.95 -20.76
N ALA A 90 3.33 13.16 -21.22
CA ALA A 90 4.62 13.78 -20.94
C ALA A 90 5.78 12.80 -21.25
N ASP A 91 6.65 12.53 -20.28
CA ASP A 91 7.80 11.64 -20.42
C ASP A 91 7.51 10.18 -20.06
N TYR A 92 6.26 9.86 -19.69
CA TYR A 92 5.87 8.54 -19.24
C TYR A 92 5.18 7.73 -20.34
N HIS A 93 5.58 6.45 -20.44
CA HIS A 93 4.89 5.44 -21.23
C HIS A 93 4.18 4.46 -20.31
N PHE A 94 2.90 4.20 -20.56
CA PHE A 94 2.11 3.30 -19.72
C PHE A 94 1.17 2.42 -20.57
N PRO A 95 0.89 1.19 -20.11
CA PRO A 95 0.04 0.26 -20.83
C PRO A 95 -1.44 0.52 -20.53
N VAL A 96 -2.29 0.41 -21.55
CA VAL A 96 -3.72 0.21 -21.45
C VAL A 96 -3.98 -1.25 -21.81
N LEU A 97 -4.55 -2.01 -20.87
CA LEU A 97 -4.65 -3.46 -20.97
C LEU A 97 -5.74 -3.94 -21.93
N PHE A 98 -6.84 -3.18 -22.01
CA PHE A 98 -7.99 -3.47 -22.85
C PHE A 98 -8.23 -2.33 -23.82
N SER A 99 -8.48 -2.69 -25.08
CA SER A 99 -8.76 -1.73 -26.14
C SER A 99 -9.67 -2.35 -27.19
N SER A 100 -10.51 -1.51 -27.79
CA SER A 100 -11.19 -1.78 -29.05
C SER A 100 -10.36 -1.26 -30.21
N GLU A 101 -10.74 -1.56 -31.46
CA GLU A 101 -10.04 -1.08 -32.66
C GLU A 101 -9.68 0.42 -32.55
N ASN A 102 -10.64 1.26 -32.14
CA ASN A 102 -10.51 2.72 -32.17
C ASN A 102 -10.43 3.40 -30.79
N ALA A 103 -10.50 2.66 -29.67
CA ALA A 103 -10.57 3.29 -28.34
C ALA A 103 -10.00 2.43 -27.21
N ASP A 104 -9.42 3.10 -26.23
CA ASP A 104 -8.94 2.50 -24.98
C ASP A 104 -10.10 2.22 -24.01
N ASP A 105 -10.10 1.02 -23.42
CA ASP A 105 -11.03 0.68 -22.35
C ASP A 105 -10.34 0.88 -20.99
N LEU A 106 -10.43 2.12 -20.50
CA LEU A 106 -9.85 2.50 -19.21
C LEU A 106 -10.55 1.83 -18.03
N VAL A 107 -11.83 1.46 -18.16
CA VAL A 107 -12.62 0.88 -17.08
C VAL A 107 -12.22 -0.57 -16.85
N ALA A 108 -12.20 -1.38 -17.92
CA ALA A 108 -11.71 -2.75 -17.86
C ALA A 108 -10.24 -2.78 -17.43
N SER A 109 -9.40 -1.89 -17.95
CA SER A 109 -7.98 -1.84 -17.57
C SER A 109 -7.77 -1.45 -16.11
N ALA A 110 -8.52 -0.47 -15.59
CA ALA A 110 -8.44 -0.09 -14.18
C ALA A 110 -8.90 -1.24 -13.26
N PHE A 111 -9.97 -1.95 -13.63
CA PHE A 111 -10.47 -3.07 -12.86
C PHE A 111 -9.41 -4.16 -12.66
N TYR A 112 -8.65 -4.52 -13.71
CA TYR A 112 -7.58 -5.51 -13.65
C TYR A 112 -6.57 -5.20 -12.54
N TRP A 113 -6.03 -3.97 -12.55
CA TRP A 113 -4.99 -3.53 -11.62
C TRP A 113 -5.51 -3.44 -10.18
N LEU A 114 -6.67 -2.82 -9.98
CA LEU A 114 -7.23 -2.55 -8.65
C LEU A 114 -7.75 -3.82 -7.97
N SER A 115 -8.38 -4.73 -8.72
CA SER A 115 -8.82 -6.03 -8.17
C SER A 115 -7.64 -6.93 -7.81
N GLY A 116 -6.48 -6.72 -8.45
CA GLY A 116 -5.34 -7.65 -8.37
C GLY A 116 -5.63 -8.92 -9.17
N TRP A 117 -6.33 -8.81 -10.30
CA TRP A 117 -6.84 -9.94 -11.09
C TRP A 117 -5.77 -11.01 -11.37
N GLN A 118 -4.53 -10.58 -11.67
CA GLN A 118 -3.40 -11.46 -11.93
C GLN A 118 -3.12 -12.48 -10.81
N GLU A 119 -3.43 -12.17 -9.56
CA GLU A 119 -3.11 -13.05 -8.43
C GLU A 119 -4.09 -14.23 -8.32
N PHE A 120 -5.23 -14.15 -9.02
CA PHE A 120 -6.21 -15.24 -9.18
C PHE A 120 -5.88 -16.13 -10.38
N THR A 121 -5.17 -15.60 -11.38
CA THR A 121 -4.89 -16.32 -12.62
C THR A 121 -3.46 -16.90 -12.66
N VAL A 122 -2.53 -16.30 -11.92
CA VAL A 122 -1.13 -16.75 -11.82
C VAL A 122 -0.87 -17.48 -10.51
N GLN A 123 -0.49 -18.75 -10.62
CA GLN A 123 -0.26 -19.67 -9.48
C GLN A 123 1.11 -19.50 -8.81
N ALA A 124 2.02 -18.70 -9.36
CA ALA A 124 3.35 -18.50 -8.80
C ALA A 124 3.29 -17.96 -7.37
N ARG A 125 4.04 -18.58 -6.46
CA ARG A 125 4.19 -18.16 -5.07
C ARG A 125 5.64 -18.29 -4.63
N ASP A 126 6.12 -17.35 -3.82
CA ASP A 126 7.45 -17.42 -3.24
C ASP A 126 7.50 -18.38 -2.02
N GLN A 127 8.67 -18.49 -1.39
CA GLN A 127 8.86 -19.35 -0.20
C GLN A 127 7.97 -18.99 1.01
N HIS A 128 7.36 -17.81 1.01
CA HIS A 128 6.43 -17.33 2.03
C HIS A 128 4.98 -17.33 1.52
N GLY A 129 4.68 -17.98 0.40
CA GLY A 129 3.33 -18.04 -0.15
C GLY A 129 2.82 -16.70 -0.70
N ARG A 130 3.71 -15.77 -1.02
CA ARG A 130 3.36 -14.43 -1.54
C ARG A 130 3.38 -14.44 -3.05
N PHE A 131 2.60 -13.55 -3.67
CA PHE A 131 2.68 -13.33 -5.10
C PHE A 131 4.01 -12.63 -5.45
N PRO A 132 4.92 -13.27 -6.21
CA PRO A 132 6.26 -12.76 -6.41
C PRO A 132 6.29 -11.67 -7.50
N HIS A 133 7.11 -10.64 -7.29
CA HIS A 133 7.22 -9.51 -8.23
C HIS A 133 7.54 -9.94 -9.66
N ASN A 134 8.46 -10.89 -9.86
CA ASN A 134 8.89 -11.32 -11.19
C ASN A 134 7.78 -12.02 -12.02
N ALA A 135 6.73 -12.52 -11.37
CA ALA A 135 5.58 -13.12 -12.04
C ALA A 135 4.48 -12.09 -12.34
N SER A 136 4.62 -10.86 -11.85
CA SER A 136 3.64 -9.80 -12.03
C SER A 136 3.70 -9.18 -13.42
N LEU A 137 2.55 -8.70 -13.90
CA LEU A 137 2.46 -7.92 -15.13
C LEU A 137 3.29 -6.63 -15.05
N GLN A 138 3.48 -6.08 -13.85
CA GLN A 138 4.34 -4.93 -13.62
C GLN A 138 5.81 -5.20 -13.90
N ALA A 139 6.29 -6.41 -13.63
CA ALA A 139 7.65 -6.82 -13.99
C ALA A 139 7.74 -7.10 -15.50
N ILE A 140 6.79 -7.83 -16.05
CA ILE A 140 6.74 -8.21 -17.47
C ILE A 140 6.69 -6.98 -18.39
N LEU A 141 5.90 -5.97 -18.02
CA LEU A 141 5.75 -4.72 -18.76
C LEU A 141 6.73 -3.62 -18.29
N GLU A 142 7.61 -3.91 -17.33
CA GLU A 142 8.57 -2.93 -16.77
C GLU A 142 7.92 -1.64 -16.21
N VAL A 143 6.69 -1.73 -15.71
CA VAL A 143 5.89 -0.60 -15.21
C VAL A 143 5.75 -0.59 -13.68
N THR A 144 6.60 -1.33 -12.96
CA THR A 144 6.55 -1.45 -11.49
C THR A 144 6.57 -0.10 -10.78
N ARG A 145 7.29 0.87 -11.34
CA ARG A 145 7.42 2.23 -10.79
C ARG A 145 6.29 3.17 -11.21
N LEU A 146 5.34 2.73 -12.02
CA LEU A 146 4.31 3.59 -12.57
C LEU A 146 2.96 3.32 -11.91
N PRO A 147 2.27 4.35 -11.39
CA PRO A 147 0.89 4.22 -10.98
C PRO A 147 -0.01 4.28 -12.23
N VAL A 148 -0.03 3.19 -13.01
CA VAL A 148 -0.70 3.09 -14.32
C VAL A 148 -2.16 3.56 -14.30
N VAL A 149 -2.92 3.23 -13.25
CA VAL A 149 -4.32 3.65 -13.09
C VAL A 149 -4.43 5.17 -12.91
N ASP A 150 -3.46 5.82 -12.27
CA ASP A 150 -3.45 7.27 -12.14
C ASP A 150 -3.17 7.98 -13.48
N PHE A 151 -2.41 7.36 -14.38
CA PHE A 151 -2.35 7.84 -15.76
C PHE A 151 -3.69 7.69 -16.50
N TYR A 152 -4.46 6.63 -16.23
CA TYR A 152 -5.83 6.52 -16.77
C TYR A 152 -6.72 7.65 -16.27
N ARG A 153 -6.59 8.03 -14.99
CA ARG A 153 -7.30 9.18 -14.41
C ARG A 153 -6.91 10.49 -15.09
N THR A 154 -5.64 10.68 -15.45
CA THR A 154 -5.21 11.85 -16.24
C THR A 154 -5.86 11.88 -17.63
N LEU A 155 -5.91 10.74 -18.34
CA LEU A 155 -6.58 10.66 -19.65
C LEU A 155 -8.09 10.96 -19.54
N LEU A 156 -8.75 10.38 -18.52
CA LEU A 156 -10.16 10.59 -18.27
C LEU A 156 -10.46 12.05 -17.87
N ARG A 157 -9.62 12.63 -17.02
CA ARG A 157 -9.70 14.03 -16.61
C ARG A 157 -9.67 14.97 -17.80
N ALA A 158 -8.72 14.78 -18.73
CA ALA A 158 -8.63 15.61 -19.94
C ALA A 158 -9.91 15.53 -20.80
N ARG A 159 -10.53 14.34 -20.91
CA ARG A 159 -11.82 14.17 -21.61
C ARG A 159 -12.97 14.86 -20.86
N LEU A 160 -13.00 14.77 -19.54
CA LEU A 160 -13.99 15.41 -18.69
C LEU A 160 -13.92 16.94 -18.81
N GLU A 161 -12.74 17.51 -18.62
CA GLU A 161 -12.51 18.96 -18.70
C GLU A 161 -12.76 19.49 -20.11
N GLY A 162 -12.37 18.74 -21.15
CA GLY A 162 -12.67 19.08 -22.55
C GLY A 162 -14.17 19.11 -22.88
N ALA A 163 -15.00 18.36 -22.14
CA ALA A 163 -16.45 18.39 -22.23
C ALA A 163 -17.10 19.43 -21.29
N GLY A 164 -16.31 20.28 -20.64
CA GLY A 164 -16.78 21.31 -19.70
C GLY A 164 -17.14 20.78 -18.31
N ILE A 165 -16.84 19.52 -17.99
CA ILE A 165 -17.05 18.95 -16.66
C ILE A 165 -15.84 19.28 -15.80
N LYS A 166 -16.05 20.15 -14.81
CA LYS A 166 -14.99 20.52 -13.87
C LYS A 166 -14.57 19.32 -13.03
N THR A 167 -13.26 19.07 -12.95
CA THR A 167 -12.67 18.13 -12.01
C THR A 167 -11.86 18.88 -10.97
N ASP A 168 -11.95 18.44 -9.72
CA ASP A 168 -11.19 18.99 -8.60
C ASP A 168 -10.48 17.83 -7.90
N LEU A 169 -9.15 17.75 -8.06
CA LEU A 169 -8.36 16.69 -7.44
C LEU A 169 -8.59 16.67 -5.92
N ARG A 170 -8.64 15.46 -5.36
CA ARG A 170 -8.81 15.27 -3.92
C ARG A 170 -7.71 16.01 -3.16
N LYS A 171 -8.10 16.66 -2.06
CA LYS A 171 -7.20 17.24 -1.06
C LYS A 171 -7.22 16.41 0.22
N TRP A 172 -6.12 16.45 0.95
CA TRP A 172 -5.86 15.67 2.16
C TRP A 172 -5.65 16.63 3.32
N ALA A 173 -6.69 16.85 4.13
CA ALA A 173 -6.69 17.90 5.16
C ALA A 173 -6.21 19.27 4.63
N GLY A 174 -6.61 19.62 3.40
CA GLY A 174 -6.21 20.87 2.72
C GLY A 174 -4.88 20.81 1.96
N ARG A 175 -4.14 19.70 1.99
CA ARG A 175 -2.92 19.47 1.21
C ARG A 175 -3.21 18.77 -0.12
N ASP A 176 -2.27 18.88 -1.04
CA ASP A 176 -2.42 18.36 -2.41
C ASP A 176 -2.14 16.87 -2.54
N TRP A 177 -1.36 16.32 -1.60
CA TRP A 177 -1.01 14.91 -1.53
C TRP A 177 -0.73 14.51 -0.07
N ALA A 178 -0.67 13.22 0.20
CA ALA A 178 -0.41 12.70 1.55
C ALA A 178 0.78 11.74 1.58
N PHE A 179 1.46 11.69 2.73
CA PHE A 179 2.52 10.74 3.00
C PHE A 179 2.26 10.06 4.34
N CYS A 180 2.04 8.75 4.32
CA CYS A 180 1.79 7.92 5.49
C CYS A 180 3.06 7.17 5.89
N PRO A 181 3.86 7.69 6.84
CA PRO A 181 4.88 6.87 7.47
C PRO A 181 4.21 5.78 8.32
N THR A 182 4.66 4.55 8.13
CA THR A 182 4.19 3.40 8.92
C THR A 182 5.38 2.66 9.52
N ILE A 183 5.26 2.22 10.77
CA ILE A 183 6.31 1.52 11.49
C ILE A 183 5.83 0.12 11.88
N ASP A 184 6.49 -0.91 11.36
CA ASP A 184 6.28 -2.31 11.78
C ASP A 184 7.25 -2.63 12.92
N VAL A 185 6.70 -2.87 14.12
CA VAL A 185 7.50 -3.18 15.30
C VAL A 185 7.67 -4.69 15.41
N ASP A 186 8.73 -5.21 14.80
CA ASP A 186 9.03 -6.65 14.88
C ASP A 186 9.79 -7.02 16.17
N TYR A 187 10.71 -6.15 16.59
CA TYR A 187 11.63 -6.42 17.70
C TYR A 187 11.70 -5.23 18.65
N LEU A 188 11.48 -5.50 19.94
CA LEU A 188 11.71 -4.52 21.02
C LEU A 188 12.96 -4.84 21.85
N ARG A 189 13.70 -5.89 21.48
CA ARG A 189 14.94 -6.27 22.14
C ARG A 189 16.00 -6.60 21.09
N HIS A 190 17.07 -5.81 21.07
CA HIS A 190 18.21 -6.02 20.18
C HIS A 190 18.98 -7.28 20.57
N TRP A 191 19.59 -7.30 21.75
CA TRP A 191 20.46 -8.42 22.14
C TRP A 191 19.67 -9.64 22.65
N ARG A 192 19.39 -10.55 21.71
CA ARG A 192 18.88 -11.91 21.96
C ARG A 192 20.02 -12.92 21.89
N ILE A 193 19.83 -14.09 22.50
CA ILE A 193 20.90 -15.10 22.60
C ILE A 193 21.46 -15.49 21.22
N GLY A 194 20.59 -15.60 20.21
CA GLY A 194 20.99 -15.88 18.82
C GLY A 194 21.87 -14.78 18.21
N MET A 195 21.58 -13.50 18.47
CA MET A 195 22.42 -12.40 17.97
C MET A 195 23.78 -12.37 18.66
N ILE A 196 23.82 -12.66 19.97
CA ILE A 196 25.09 -12.75 20.72
C ILE A 196 25.95 -13.91 20.19
N LEU A 197 25.33 -15.07 19.93
CA LEU A 197 26.01 -16.23 19.34
C LEU A 197 26.50 -15.92 17.92
N ARG A 198 25.71 -15.21 17.11
CA ARG A 198 26.10 -14.77 15.77
C ARG A 198 27.34 -13.87 15.82
N GLU A 199 27.37 -12.86 16.69
CA GLU A 199 28.54 -11.97 16.80
C GLU A 199 29.79 -12.70 17.29
N LYS A 200 29.67 -13.49 18.37
CA LYS A 200 30.82 -14.16 18.99
C LYS A 200 31.30 -15.39 18.23
N VAL A 201 30.38 -16.25 17.81
CA VAL A 201 30.72 -17.55 17.20
C VAL A 201 30.78 -17.41 15.68
N GLU A 202 29.70 -16.98 15.03
CA GLU A 202 29.64 -17.01 13.58
C GLU A 202 30.55 -15.98 12.92
N TYR A 203 30.54 -14.74 13.41
CA TYR A 203 31.29 -13.65 12.82
C TYR A 203 32.71 -13.57 13.38
N PHE A 204 32.88 -13.63 14.70
CA PHE A 204 34.21 -13.53 15.29
C PHE A 204 35.00 -14.83 15.22
N LEU A 205 34.50 -15.98 15.72
CA LEU A 205 35.28 -17.23 15.73
C LEU A 205 35.36 -17.92 14.35
N LEU A 206 34.21 -18.21 13.73
CA LEU A 206 34.11 -18.96 12.47
C LEU A 206 34.38 -18.11 11.22
N ASN A 207 34.46 -16.78 11.37
CA ASN A 207 34.67 -15.83 10.27
C ASN A 207 33.75 -16.08 9.06
N ARG A 208 32.45 -16.33 9.28
CA ARG A 208 31.49 -16.58 8.19
C ARG A 208 31.36 -15.41 7.21
N ARG A 209 31.72 -14.20 7.65
CA ARG A 209 31.78 -12.99 6.80
C ARG A 209 33.02 -12.91 5.90
N LYS A 210 34.01 -13.80 6.10
CA LYS A 210 35.26 -13.87 5.33
C LYS A 210 36.03 -12.55 5.32
N VAL A 211 36.13 -11.89 6.48
CA VAL A 211 36.82 -10.60 6.63
C VAL A 211 38.15 -10.74 7.39
N GLY A 212 39.00 -9.72 7.31
CA GLY A 212 40.30 -9.69 7.96
C GLY A 212 40.21 -9.67 9.49
N VAL A 213 41.30 -10.07 10.17
CA VAL A 213 41.38 -10.13 11.64
C VAL A 213 41.09 -8.77 12.28
N GLY A 214 41.63 -7.68 11.73
CA GLY A 214 41.37 -6.34 12.24
C GLY A 214 39.89 -5.95 12.19
N GLU A 215 39.18 -6.33 11.13
CA GLU A 215 37.74 -6.07 11.02
C GLU A 215 36.91 -6.93 11.99
N ARG A 216 37.31 -8.18 12.22
CA ARG A 216 36.70 -9.06 13.23
C ARG A 216 36.79 -8.44 14.63
N TRP A 217 37.98 -7.98 15.03
CA TRP A 217 38.18 -7.29 16.30
C TRP A 217 37.41 -5.98 16.37
N ARG A 218 37.45 -5.16 15.31
CA ARG A 218 36.67 -3.91 15.24
C ARG A 218 35.18 -4.16 15.45
N ARG A 219 34.61 -5.19 14.80
CA ARG A 219 33.19 -5.54 14.97
C ARG A 219 32.90 -6.06 16.38
N LEU A 220 33.78 -6.91 16.94
CA LEU A 220 33.63 -7.40 18.31
C LEU A 220 33.66 -6.24 19.32
N PHE A 221 34.56 -5.27 19.16
CA PHE A 221 34.61 -4.08 20.01
C PHE A 221 33.32 -3.26 19.92
N LYS A 222 32.82 -2.98 18.70
CA LYS A 222 31.54 -2.30 18.49
C LYS A 222 30.37 -3.06 19.14
N PHE A 223 30.32 -4.37 18.95
CA PHE A 223 29.36 -5.26 19.63
C PHE A 223 29.44 -5.09 21.14
N THR A 224 30.63 -5.23 21.75
CA THR A 224 30.78 -5.14 23.20
C THR A 224 30.35 -3.78 23.73
N HIS A 225 30.72 -2.70 23.04
CA HIS A 225 30.33 -1.35 23.41
C HIS A 225 28.81 -1.17 23.34
N SER A 226 28.17 -1.60 22.25
CA SER A 226 26.70 -1.55 22.10
C SER A 226 25.98 -2.43 23.13
N TYR A 227 26.49 -3.64 23.40
CA TYR A 227 25.91 -4.57 24.38
C TYR A 227 25.89 -4.02 25.82
N PHE A 228 26.92 -3.26 26.19
CA PHE A 228 27.02 -2.62 27.51
C PHE A 228 26.53 -1.16 27.54
N SER A 229 26.12 -0.61 26.40
CA SER A 229 25.55 0.73 26.35
C SER A 229 24.20 0.79 27.08
N ARG A 230 23.83 1.97 27.60
CA ARG A 230 22.55 2.13 28.30
C ARG A 230 21.41 2.22 27.29
N GLY A 231 20.39 1.39 27.50
CA GLY A 231 19.18 1.37 26.68
C GLY A 231 19.27 0.37 25.52
N ASP A 232 18.10 -0.10 25.06
CA ASP A 232 18.02 -1.02 23.94
C ASP A 232 17.94 -0.23 22.63
N ALA A 233 18.82 -0.51 21.67
CA ALA A 233 18.91 0.22 20.41
C ALA A 233 17.59 0.25 19.64
N PHE A 234 16.83 -0.85 19.65
CA PHE A 234 15.54 -0.93 18.94
C PHE A 234 14.45 -0.09 19.62
N LYS A 235 14.49 0.04 20.95
CA LYS A 235 13.60 0.91 21.72
C LYS A 235 13.94 2.38 21.52
N ILE A 236 15.24 2.72 21.50
CA ILE A 236 15.72 4.07 21.23
C ILE A 236 15.34 4.49 19.81
N ALA A 237 15.58 3.64 18.82
CA ALA A 237 15.21 3.89 17.44
C ALA A 237 13.70 4.14 17.28
N LEU A 238 12.86 3.32 17.92
CA LEU A 238 11.40 3.52 17.90
C LEU A 238 10.99 4.87 18.51
N ARG A 239 11.60 5.27 19.64
CA ARG A 239 11.37 6.60 20.24
C ARG A 239 11.84 7.73 19.31
N ASN A 240 12.99 7.60 18.66
CA ASN A 240 13.50 8.60 17.73
C ASN A 240 12.60 8.75 16.50
N MET A 241 12.11 7.63 15.95
CA MET A 241 11.15 7.64 14.84
C MET A 241 9.86 8.37 15.22
N TYR A 242 9.30 8.05 16.39
CA TYR A 242 8.14 8.74 16.95
C TYR A 242 8.38 10.25 17.07
N GLN A 243 9.49 10.68 17.69
CA GLN A 243 9.80 12.11 17.85
C GLN A 243 10.00 12.83 16.51
N ALA A 244 10.64 12.17 15.54
CA ALA A 244 10.83 12.74 14.21
C ALA A 244 9.50 12.94 13.46
N ILE A 245 8.56 11.97 13.56
CA ILE A 245 7.23 12.08 12.95
C ILE A 245 6.43 13.20 13.61
N ARG A 246 6.46 13.29 14.94
CA ARG A 246 5.72 14.28 15.73
C ARG A 246 6.02 15.73 15.31
N ALA A 247 7.22 15.98 14.77
CA ALA A 247 7.59 17.30 14.25
C ALA A 247 6.80 17.71 12.99
N TYR A 248 6.15 16.77 12.31
CA TYR A 248 5.41 16.99 11.05
C TYR A 248 3.93 16.60 11.13
N GLY A 249 3.57 15.64 11.97
CA GLY A 249 2.21 15.10 12.08
C GLY A 249 2.18 13.82 12.92
N ASN A 250 1.48 12.80 12.46
CA ASN A 250 1.38 11.49 13.11
C ASN A 250 1.62 10.34 12.11
N ALA A 251 1.49 9.10 12.57
CA ALA A 251 1.77 7.89 11.81
C ALA A 251 0.93 6.70 12.29
N THR A 252 1.03 5.58 11.55
CA THR A 252 0.50 4.29 12.00
C THR A 252 1.63 3.39 12.50
N ILE A 253 1.48 2.87 13.71
CA ILE A 253 2.41 1.93 14.34
C ILE A 253 1.74 0.55 14.38
N PHE A 254 2.31 -0.42 13.67
CA PHE A 254 1.82 -1.79 13.62
C PHE A 254 2.52 -2.62 14.70
N LEU A 255 1.73 -3.18 15.63
CA LEU A 255 2.24 -3.97 16.75
C LEU A 255 1.83 -5.44 16.64
N LYS A 256 2.78 -6.33 16.92
CA LYS A 256 2.51 -7.77 17.07
C LYS A 256 1.80 -8.04 18.39
N ALA A 257 0.79 -8.90 18.36
CA ALA A 257 0.05 -9.30 19.54
C ALA A 257 0.23 -10.79 19.91
N ALA A 258 0.69 -11.63 18.98
CA ALA A 258 1.06 -13.01 19.28
C ALA A 258 2.21 -13.52 18.38
N ALA A 259 2.63 -14.74 18.70
CA ALA A 259 3.55 -15.54 17.88
C ALA A 259 3.01 -16.96 17.81
N HIS A 260 2.75 -17.46 16.60
CA HIS A 260 2.15 -18.78 16.37
C HIS A 260 3.06 -19.71 15.56
N GLY A 261 4.28 -19.27 15.22
CA GLY A 261 5.25 -20.09 14.52
C GLY A 261 6.70 -19.59 14.63
N PRO A 262 7.65 -20.31 14.02
CA PRO A 262 9.08 -19.99 14.10
C PRO A 262 9.48 -18.70 13.36
N ASN A 263 8.64 -18.25 12.43
CA ASN A 263 8.86 -16.96 11.74
C ASN A 263 8.38 -15.79 12.60
N ASP A 264 7.66 -16.02 13.70
CA ASP A 264 7.18 -14.96 14.56
C ASP A 264 8.15 -14.59 15.66
N VAL A 265 8.08 -13.32 16.03
CA VAL A 265 8.77 -12.76 17.17
C VAL A 265 7.72 -12.27 18.14
N SER A 266 7.80 -12.73 19.39
CA SER A 266 6.96 -12.21 20.46
C SER A 266 7.70 -11.18 21.30
N TYR A 267 6.95 -10.17 21.73
CA TYR A 267 7.27 -9.32 22.85
C TYR A 267 6.00 -9.09 23.66
N GLN A 268 6.16 -8.76 24.94
CA GLN A 268 5.03 -8.46 25.80
C GLN A 268 4.47 -7.08 25.45
N LEU A 269 3.19 -7.02 25.09
CA LEU A 269 2.50 -5.77 24.80
C LEU A 269 2.43 -4.86 26.04
N ASP A 270 2.40 -5.45 27.23
CA ASP A 270 2.19 -4.76 28.49
C ASP A 270 3.50 -4.41 29.23
N GLN A 271 4.65 -4.59 28.58
CA GLN A 271 5.94 -4.23 29.19
C GLN A 271 6.04 -2.70 29.43
N PRO A 272 6.77 -2.25 30.48
CA PRO A 272 6.79 -0.84 30.90
C PRO A 272 7.09 0.16 29.76
N PHE A 273 8.09 -0.15 28.94
CA PHE A 273 8.47 0.69 27.79
C PHE A 273 7.32 0.90 26.80
N LEU A 274 6.58 -0.17 26.48
CA LEU A 274 5.51 -0.08 25.48
C LEU A 274 4.28 0.61 26.07
N ARG A 275 3.96 0.38 27.35
CA ARG A 275 2.89 1.13 28.04
C ARG A 275 3.15 2.64 28.03
N GLU A 276 4.37 3.06 28.39
CA GLU A 276 4.76 4.48 28.32
C GLU A 276 4.62 5.02 26.89
N LEU A 277 5.19 4.31 25.91
CA LEU A 277 5.15 4.74 24.51
C LEU A 277 3.73 4.80 23.95
N LEU A 278 2.86 3.84 24.31
CA LEU A 278 1.46 3.82 23.86
C LEU A 278 0.68 5.03 24.39
N VAL A 279 0.90 5.43 25.65
CA VAL A 279 0.29 6.66 26.19
C VAL A 279 0.70 7.87 25.37
N ASP A 280 2.00 8.02 25.09
CA ASP A 280 2.52 9.12 24.28
C ASP A 280 1.92 9.10 22.87
N LEU A 281 2.01 7.96 22.17
CA LEU A 281 1.49 7.75 20.82
C LEU A 281 0.00 8.11 20.73
N THR A 282 -0.83 7.57 21.62
CA THR A 282 -2.27 7.86 21.63
C THR A 282 -2.55 9.32 21.94
N SER A 283 -1.81 9.94 22.87
CA SER A 283 -1.99 11.36 23.21
C SER A 283 -1.69 12.32 22.06
N ASP A 284 -0.75 11.93 21.18
CA ASP A 284 -0.38 12.69 19.99
C ASP A 284 -1.12 12.25 18.72
N GLY A 285 -2.15 11.40 18.87
CA GLY A 285 -3.01 10.97 17.76
C GLY A 285 -2.34 10.01 16.77
N PHE A 286 -1.33 9.26 17.19
CA PHE A 286 -0.80 8.16 16.37
C PHE A 286 -1.81 7.00 16.35
N GLU A 287 -1.92 6.36 15.19
CA GLU A 287 -2.75 5.18 15.02
C GLU A 287 -1.98 3.93 15.46
N ILE A 288 -2.64 3.05 16.21
CA ILE A 288 -2.11 1.73 16.54
C ILE A 288 -2.85 0.68 15.72
N GLY A 289 -2.13 0.05 14.79
CA GLY A 289 -2.63 -1.02 13.93
C GLY A 289 -2.17 -2.40 14.40
N LEU A 290 -2.88 -3.45 13.96
CA LEU A 290 -2.48 -4.81 14.24
C LEU A 290 -1.42 -5.30 13.23
N HIS A 291 -0.35 -5.90 13.72
CA HIS A 291 0.63 -6.67 12.93
C HIS A 291 0.48 -8.17 13.22
N PRO A 292 -0.45 -8.89 12.56
CA PRO A 292 -0.80 -10.25 12.93
C PRO A 292 0.38 -11.21 12.78
N SER A 293 0.35 -12.32 13.52
CA SER A 293 1.32 -13.40 13.40
C SER A 293 1.37 -14.00 11.99
N TYR A 294 2.48 -14.68 11.68
CA TYR A 294 2.84 -15.15 10.35
C TYR A 294 1.74 -15.98 9.64
N HIS A 295 1.03 -16.81 10.40
CA HIS A 295 -0.03 -17.67 9.86
C HIS A 295 -1.43 -17.04 9.91
N ALA A 296 -1.60 -15.89 10.55
CA ALA A 296 -2.91 -15.27 10.78
C ALA A 296 -3.64 -14.87 9.49
N HIS A 297 -2.92 -14.54 8.41
CA HIS A 297 -3.50 -14.19 7.09
C HIS A 297 -4.48 -15.23 6.51
N THR A 298 -4.46 -16.48 6.99
CA THR A 298 -5.43 -17.54 6.62
C THR A 298 -6.14 -18.17 7.83
N HIS A 299 -5.98 -17.61 9.02
CA HIS A 299 -6.51 -18.19 10.27
C HIS A 299 -7.27 -17.15 11.08
N ILE A 300 -8.59 -17.07 10.89
CA ILE A 300 -9.45 -16.07 11.54
C ILE A 300 -9.35 -16.10 13.07
N ALA A 301 -9.21 -17.29 13.68
CA ALA A 301 -9.08 -17.44 15.12
C ALA A 301 -7.82 -16.74 15.68
N TYR A 302 -6.70 -16.76 14.95
CA TYR A 302 -5.49 -16.03 15.32
C TYR A 302 -5.74 -14.52 15.25
N VAL A 303 -6.27 -14.04 14.14
CA VAL A 303 -6.58 -12.61 13.96
C VAL A 303 -7.53 -12.10 15.05
N CYS A 304 -8.59 -12.84 15.39
CA CYS A 304 -9.52 -12.47 16.46
C CYS A 304 -8.85 -12.41 17.84
N GLY A 305 -8.02 -13.41 18.18
CA GLY A 305 -7.31 -13.45 19.45
C GLY A 305 -6.29 -12.31 19.58
N GLU A 306 -5.52 -12.09 18.51
CA GLU A 306 -4.50 -11.04 18.42
C GLU A 306 -5.12 -9.64 18.46
N ARG A 307 -6.22 -9.40 17.74
CA ARG A 307 -6.98 -8.14 17.82
C ARG A 307 -7.44 -7.88 19.24
N ARG A 308 -8.07 -8.87 19.91
CA ARG A 308 -8.52 -8.73 21.30
C ARG A 308 -7.37 -8.37 22.23
N ALA A 309 -6.25 -9.08 22.14
CA ALA A 309 -5.08 -8.83 22.98
C ALA A 309 -4.51 -7.42 22.77
N LEU A 310 -4.52 -6.90 21.54
CA LEU A 310 -4.11 -5.52 21.28
C LEU A 310 -5.10 -4.52 21.88
N THR A 311 -6.41 -4.72 21.65
CA THR A 311 -7.49 -3.88 22.17
C THR A 311 -7.48 -3.80 23.71
N GLU A 312 -7.17 -4.91 24.39
CA GLU A 312 -7.05 -4.94 25.86
C GLU A 312 -5.92 -4.03 26.39
N VAL A 313 -4.84 -3.84 25.62
CA VAL A 313 -3.69 -3.02 26.02
C VAL A 313 -3.83 -1.57 25.58
N THR A 314 -4.40 -1.31 24.39
CA THR A 314 -4.57 0.03 23.84
C THR A 314 -5.84 0.72 24.33
N GLY A 315 -6.85 -0.04 24.77
CA GLY A 315 -8.19 0.46 25.10
C GLY A 315 -9.03 0.85 23.87
N THR A 316 -8.48 0.71 22.66
CA THR A 316 -9.12 1.04 21.38
C THR A 316 -8.97 -0.11 20.41
N ASP A 317 -10.03 -0.39 19.66
CA ASP A 317 -10.05 -1.49 18.71
C ASP A 317 -9.31 -1.08 17.41
N PRO A 318 -8.29 -1.83 16.95
CA PRO A 318 -7.50 -1.43 15.80
C PRO A 318 -8.32 -1.50 14.50
N LEU A 319 -8.30 -0.41 13.73
CA LEU A 319 -8.97 -0.34 12.43
C LEU A 319 -8.08 -0.79 11.27
N SER A 320 -6.76 -0.67 11.43
CA SER A 320 -5.78 -1.04 10.42
C SER A 320 -5.06 -2.34 10.73
N VAL A 321 -4.64 -3.01 9.65
CA VAL A 321 -3.86 -4.24 9.69
C VAL A 321 -2.72 -4.21 8.67
N ARG A 322 -1.59 -4.80 9.04
CA ARG A 322 -0.46 -5.10 8.14
C ARG A 322 -0.06 -6.55 8.34
N GLN A 323 -0.22 -7.39 7.33
CA GLN A 323 0.16 -8.81 7.44
C GLN A 323 1.67 -8.96 7.55
N HIS A 324 2.10 -9.76 8.52
CA HIS A 324 3.52 -10.07 8.71
C HIS A 324 4.10 -10.74 7.45
N PHE A 325 5.29 -10.29 7.05
CA PHE A 325 5.94 -10.61 5.78
C PHE A 325 5.19 -10.16 4.51
N LEU A 326 4.14 -9.34 4.62
CA LEU A 326 3.20 -9.02 3.53
C LEU A 326 2.54 -10.29 2.95
N ARG A 327 2.32 -11.30 3.80
CA ARG A 327 1.61 -12.52 3.39
C ARG A 327 0.15 -12.21 3.09
N TYR A 328 -0.29 -12.58 1.90
CA TYR A 328 -1.62 -12.26 1.43
C TYR A 328 -2.11 -13.36 0.51
N GLU A 329 -3.21 -14.00 0.90
CA GLU A 329 -3.93 -14.96 0.07
C GLU A 329 -5.21 -14.25 -0.43
N PRO A 330 -5.27 -13.84 -1.72
CA PRO A 330 -6.37 -13.02 -2.26
C PRO A 330 -7.77 -13.60 -2.02
N THR A 331 -7.89 -14.92 -1.92
CA THR A 331 -9.17 -15.62 -1.72
C THR A 331 -9.57 -15.78 -0.25
N ILE A 332 -8.68 -15.48 0.71
CA ILE A 332 -8.91 -15.74 2.14
C ILE A 332 -8.65 -14.51 3.00
N THR A 333 -7.47 -13.89 2.86
CA THR A 333 -7.01 -12.80 3.73
C THR A 333 -7.99 -11.62 3.79
N PRO A 334 -8.46 -11.03 2.68
CA PRO A 334 -9.38 -9.90 2.76
C PRO A 334 -10.74 -10.27 3.38
N HIS A 335 -11.21 -11.51 3.19
CA HIS A 335 -12.45 -11.98 3.80
C HIS A 335 -12.33 -12.07 5.32
N ILE A 336 -11.18 -12.58 5.81
CA ILE A 336 -10.91 -12.59 7.25
C ILE A 336 -10.84 -11.16 7.78
N GLN A 337 -10.14 -10.26 7.09
CA GLN A 337 -9.98 -8.88 7.55
C GLN A 337 -11.33 -8.14 7.62
N GLU A 338 -12.16 -8.26 6.57
CA GLU A 338 -13.52 -7.70 6.53
C GLU A 338 -14.41 -8.30 7.64
N ALA A 339 -14.40 -9.64 7.79
CA ALA A 339 -15.22 -10.33 8.80
C ALA A 339 -14.84 -9.99 10.24
N VAL A 340 -13.55 -9.73 10.50
CA VAL A 340 -13.06 -9.30 11.82
C VAL A 340 -13.34 -7.81 12.07
N GLY A 341 -13.66 -7.03 11.02
CA GLY A 341 -13.99 -5.62 11.14
C GLY A 341 -12.78 -4.68 11.02
N PHE A 342 -11.73 -5.06 10.31
CA PHE A 342 -10.73 -4.10 9.84
C PHE A 342 -11.32 -3.24 8.73
N ARG A 343 -10.95 -1.95 8.70
CA ARG A 343 -11.37 -1.01 7.66
C ARG A 343 -10.25 -0.62 6.73
N ILE A 344 -9.01 -0.80 7.18
CA ILE A 344 -7.79 -0.43 6.45
C ILE A 344 -6.87 -1.66 6.42
N ASP A 345 -6.53 -2.11 5.22
CA ASP A 345 -5.36 -2.94 4.98
C ASP A 345 -4.29 -2.09 4.30
N SER A 346 -3.03 -2.38 4.60
CA SER A 346 -1.90 -1.82 3.85
C SER A 346 -0.95 -2.93 3.38
N SER A 347 -1.37 -4.19 3.39
CA SER A 347 -0.46 -5.32 3.11
C SER A 347 -0.03 -5.41 1.65
N LEU A 348 -0.73 -4.77 0.70
CA LEU A 348 -0.43 -4.90 -0.73
C LEU A 348 0.72 -3.98 -1.14
N GLY A 349 1.93 -4.54 -1.05
CA GLY A 349 3.16 -4.09 -1.72
C GLY A 349 3.97 -5.28 -2.23
N PHE A 350 5.05 -5.03 -2.96
CA PHE A 350 6.02 -6.08 -3.30
C PHE A 350 7.04 -6.20 -2.16
N ALA A 351 7.34 -7.43 -1.76
CA ALA A 351 8.32 -7.67 -0.71
C ALA A 351 9.77 -7.56 -1.23
N GLU A 352 9.95 -7.63 -2.54
CA GLU A 352 11.21 -7.69 -3.26
C GLU A 352 11.67 -6.33 -3.76
N CYS A 353 10.77 -5.39 -3.99
CA CYS A 353 11.08 -4.08 -4.54
C CYS A 353 10.04 -3.02 -4.16
N ALA A 354 10.42 -1.74 -4.28
CA ALA A 354 9.48 -0.62 -4.22
C ALA A 354 8.68 -0.48 -5.54
N GLY A 355 7.46 0.07 -5.45
CA GLY A 355 6.61 0.34 -6.61
C GLY A 355 5.11 0.21 -6.34
N PHE A 356 4.31 0.25 -7.41
CA PHE A 356 2.85 0.27 -7.36
C PHE A 356 2.25 -1.09 -7.70
N ARG A 357 2.11 -1.97 -6.68
CA ARG A 357 1.59 -3.34 -6.85
C ARG A 357 0.17 -3.42 -7.44
N ASN A 358 -0.68 -2.44 -7.20
CA ASN A 358 -2.02 -2.34 -7.81
C ASN A 358 -2.10 -1.21 -8.85
N GLY A 359 -0.96 -0.73 -9.34
CA GLY A 359 -0.88 0.31 -10.37
C GLY A 359 -1.50 1.64 -9.96
N THR A 360 -1.66 1.93 -8.66
CA THR A 360 -2.31 3.14 -8.16
C THR A 360 -1.58 3.68 -6.94
N CYS A 361 -1.52 4.99 -6.80
CA CYS A 361 -1.13 5.71 -5.58
C CYS A 361 -2.34 6.21 -4.76
N MET A 362 -3.56 5.94 -5.23
CA MET A 362 -4.79 6.29 -4.51
C MET A 362 -5.26 5.12 -3.63
N PRO A 363 -5.86 5.40 -2.45
CA PRO A 363 -6.61 4.41 -1.69
C PRO A 363 -7.74 3.84 -2.53
N PHE A 364 -8.05 2.56 -2.35
CA PHE A 364 -9.13 1.91 -3.08
C PHE A 364 -9.82 0.84 -2.23
N LEU A 365 -11.13 0.66 -2.43
CA LEU A 365 -11.85 -0.44 -1.80
C LEU A 365 -11.40 -1.77 -2.44
N ARG A 366 -11.23 -2.82 -1.66
CA ARG A 366 -10.99 -4.15 -2.23
C ARG A 366 -12.25 -4.63 -2.97
N PHE A 367 -12.02 -5.42 -4.01
CA PHE A 367 -13.07 -6.13 -4.74
C PHE A 367 -12.85 -7.61 -4.54
N ASP A 368 -13.92 -8.36 -4.29
CA ASP A 368 -13.96 -9.81 -4.25
C ASP A 368 -14.39 -10.32 -5.63
N PRO A 369 -13.45 -10.86 -6.46
CA PRO A 369 -13.79 -11.38 -7.78
C PRO A 369 -14.75 -12.57 -7.74
N ALA A 370 -14.64 -13.43 -6.73
CA ALA A 370 -15.43 -14.65 -6.62
C ALA A 370 -16.88 -14.34 -6.22
N GLY A 371 -17.08 -13.44 -5.26
CA GLY A 371 -18.39 -12.93 -4.86
C GLY A 371 -18.94 -11.80 -5.73
N ASN A 372 -18.17 -11.33 -6.72
CA ASN A 372 -18.48 -10.22 -7.63
C ASN A 372 -18.99 -8.95 -6.91
N ARG A 373 -18.33 -8.60 -5.80
CA ARG A 373 -18.75 -7.49 -4.94
C ARG A 373 -17.59 -6.63 -4.45
N VAL A 374 -17.92 -5.40 -4.10
CA VAL A 374 -17.01 -4.52 -3.36
C VAL A 374 -16.99 -4.96 -1.89
N MET A 375 -15.82 -4.95 -1.28
CA MET A 375 -15.61 -5.27 0.14
C MET A 375 -15.56 -3.98 0.96
N ASP A 376 -15.94 -4.03 2.23
CA ASP A 376 -15.88 -2.88 3.16
C ASP A 376 -14.50 -2.74 3.84
N ILE A 377 -13.45 -2.92 3.06
CA ILE A 377 -12.07 -2.71 3.48
C ILE A 377 -11.32 -1.93 2.41
N TRP A 378 -10.64 -0.88 2.84
CA TRP A 378 -9.79 -0.05 2.00
C TRP A 378 -8.38 -0.59 2.00
N GLU A 379 -7.78 -0.69 0.82
CA GLU A 379 -6.34 -0.84 0.70
C GLU A 379 -5.69 0.55 0.65
N MET A 380 -4.67 0.73 1.48
CA MET A 380 -3.69 1.81 1.43
C MET A 380 -2.39 1.23 0.87
N PRO A 381 -2.22 1.19 -0.47
CA PRO A 381 -1.17 0.39 -1.09
C PRO A 381 0.24 0.81 -0.64
N LEU A 382 1.03 -0.19 -0.25
CA LEU A 382 2.40 0.01 0.21
C LEU A 382 3.31 0.36 -0.96
N LEU A 383 3.97 1.52 -0.88
CA LEU A 383 4.83 2.02 -1.95
C LEU A 383 6.26 1.50 -1.85
N PHE A 384 6.83 1.50 -0.65
CA PHE A 384 8.16 0.94 -0.40
C PHE A 384 8.31 0.49 1.05
N MET A 385 9.24 -0.44 1.24
CA MET A 385 9.63 -0.99 2.54
C MET A 385 11.16 -0.96 2.65
N ASP A 386 11.68 -0.49 3.77
CA ASP A 386 13.12 -0.52 4.09
C ASP A 386 13.77 -1.89 3.85
N GLY A 387 13.11 -2.98 4.26
CA GLY A 387 13.57 -4.35 4.06
C GLY A 387 13.65 -4.75 2.59
N ALA A 388 12.79 -4.21 1.72
CA ALA A 388 12.88 -4.44 0.28
C ALA A 388 14.10 -3.72 -0.30
N LEU A 389 14.25 -2.42 0.03
CA LEU A 389 15.37 -1.58 -0.44
C LEU A 389 16.72 -2.12 0.05
N PHE A 390 16.83 -2.44 1.35
CA PHE A 390 18.08 -2.92 1.96
C PHE A 390 18.35 -4.39 1.67
N ASN A 391 17.44 -5.30 2.04
CA ASN A 391 17.74 -6.73 2.02
C ASN A 391 17.61 -7.36 0.64
N ARG A 392 16.73 -6.83 -0.22
CA ARG A 392 16.41 -7.46 -1.52
C ARG A 392 17.10 -6.73 -2.67
N GLN A 393 16.94 -5.41 -2.77
CA GLN A 393 17.56 -4.60 -3.82
C GLN A 393 19.01 -4.21 -3.51
N LYS A 394 19.47 -4.39 -2.25
CA LYS A 394 20.85 -4.16 -1.81
C LYS A 394 21.32 -2.70 -1.98
N TYR A 395 20.40 -1.75 -1.90
CA TYR A 395 20.73 -0.33 -1.98
C TYR A 395 21.53 0.14 -0.77
N GLY A 396 22.40 1.12 -0.98
CA GLY A 396 22.91 1.96 0.10
C GLY A 396 21.89 3.02 0.54
N PRO A 397 22.10 3.69 1.69
CA PRO A 397 21.16 4.71 2.18
C PRO A 397 20.86 5.82 1.16
N ALA A 398 21.87 6.34 0.46
CA ALA A 398 21.69 7.41 -0.52
C ALA A 398 20.83 6.98 -1.72
N GLU A 399 21.06 5.76 -2.24
CA GLU A 399 20.27 5.18 -3.33
C GLU A 399 18.83 4.93 -2.89
N ALA A 400 18.62 4.39 -1.69
CA ALA A 400 17.30 4.17 -1.12
C ALA A 400 16.53 5.48 -0.90
N ILE A 401 17.22 6.56 -0.48
CA ILE A 401 16.60 7.88 -0.32
C ILE A 401 16.16 8.41 -1.68
N GLN A 402 17.05 8.36 -2.67
CA GLN A 402 16.76 8.80 -4.03
C GLN A 402 15.58 8.02 -4.60
N GLU A 403 15.57 6.70 -4.43
CA GLU A 403 14.49 5.82 -4.86
C GLU A 403 13.14 6.21 -4.23
N SER A 404 13.10 6.33 -2.91
CA SER A 404 11.89 6.72 -2.19
C SER A 404 11.39 8.09 -2.63
N ILE A 405 12.30 9.07 -2.81
CA ILE A 405 11.94 10.42 -3.24
C ILE A 405 11.33 10.42 -4.66
N GLU A 406 11.89 9.67 -5.61
CA GLU A 406 11.31 9.61 -6.96
C GLU A 406 9.90 9.00 -6.96
N LEU A 407 9.65 8.00 -6.12
CA LEU A 407 8.31 7.44 -5.96
C LEU A 407 7.35 8.42 -5.26
N LEU A 408 7.82 9.16 -4.25
CA LEU A 408 7.04 10.22 -3.60
C LEU A 408 6.65 11.34 -4.56
N LYS A 409 7.55 11.75 -5.47
CA LYS A 409 7.24 12.73 -6.52
C LYS A 409 6.12 12.28 -7.44
N LEU A 410 6.03 10.98 -7.75
CA LEU A 410 4.91 10.44 -8.52
C LEU A 410 3.59 10.57 -7.74
N CYS A 411 3.58 10.20 -6.45
CA CYS A 411 2.40 10.41 -5.61
C CYS A 411 2.00 11.88 -5.54
N GLN A 412 2.98 12.79 -5.37
CA GLN A 412 2.74 14.23 -5.37
C GLN A 412 2.14 14.72 -6.70
N MET A 413 2.69 14.26 -7.84
CA MET A 413 2.23 14.63 -9.18
C MET A 413 0.76 14.27 -9.42
N PHE A 414 0.32 13.12 -8.91
CA PHE A 414 -1.06 12.65 -9.05
C PHE A 414 -1.99 13.09 -7.91
N GLY A 415 -1.48 13.79 -6.90
CA GLY A 415 -2.22 14.13 -5.69
C GLY A 415 -2.63 12.92 -4.86
N GLY A 416 -1.85 11.84 -4.93
CA GLY A 416 -2.11 10.57 -4.26
C GLY A 416 -1.53 10.47 -2.86
N VAL A 417 -1.46 9.22 -2.39
CA VAL A 417 -0.95 8.85 -1.07
C VAL A 417 0.31 8.01 -1.25
N ALA A 418 1.40 8.40 -0.60
CA ALA A 418 2.59 7.57 -0.47
C ALA A 418 2.56 6.85 0.88
N VAL A 419 2.55 5.52 0.91
CA VAL A 419 2.70 4.75 2.16
C VAL A 419 4.11 4.19 2.22
N GLY A 420 4.89 4.62 3.19
CA GLY A 420 6.26 4.13 3.43
C GLY A 420 6.30 3.25 4.67
N LEU A 421 7.00 2.12 4.60
CA LEU A 421 7.16 1.19 5.71
C LEU A 421 8.61 1.11 6.18
N TRP A 422 8.78 1.24 7.48
CA TRP A 422 10.05 1.04 8.17
C TRP A 422 9.88 0.12 9.36
N HIS A 423 10.94 -0.60 9.69
CA HIS A 423 11.05 -1.36 10.91
C HIS A 423 11.96 -0.60 11.87
N ASN A 424 11.62 -0.57 13.15
CA ASN A 424 12.42 0.15 14.15
C ASN A 424 13.87 -0.37 14.29
N VAL A 425 14.18 -1.55 13.74
CA VAL A 425 15.53 -2.12 13.76
C VAL A 425 16.54 -1.34 12.91
N ILE A 426 16.10 -0.57 11.91
CA ILE A 426 17.00 0.15 11.01
C ILE A 426 17.77 1.30 11.66
N GLY A 427 17.36 1.72 12.86
CA GLY A 427 18.09 2.71 13.64
C GLY A 427 19.34 2.14 14.34
N GLU A 428 19.63 0.86 14.17
CA GLU A 428 20.82 0.21 14.75
C GLU A 428 21.99 0.20 13.76
N GLU A 429 23.04 0.95 14.10
CA GLU A 429 24.17 1.23 13.20
C GLU A 429 25.15 0.06 12.97
N LEU A 430 25.09 -1.02 13.77
CA LEU A 430 25.99 -2.17 13.60
C LEU A 430 25.53 -3.09 12.46
N ASP A 431 24.22 -3.28 12.32
CA ASP A 431 23.59 -4.11 11.30
C ASP A 431 23.02 -3.27 10.15
N TYR A 432 22.60 -2.02 10.41
CA TYR A 432 21.99 -1.11 9.43
C TYR A 432 22.70 0.26 9.39
N PRO A 433 24.00 0.31 9.08
CA PRO A 433 24.77 1.55 9.12
C PRO A 433 24.17 2.63 8.21
N GLY A 434 23.85 3.79 8.78
CA GLY A 434 23.31 4.95 8.07
C GLY A 434 21.86 4.84 7.60
N TRP A 435 21.14 3.76 7.92
CA TRP A 435 19.74 3.58 7.49
C TRP A 435 18.74 4.43 8.28
N GLY A 436 19.09 4.88 9.49
CA GLY A 436 18.31 5.91 10.17
C GLY A 436 18.14 7.19 9.33
N GLU A 437 19.16 7.56 8.54
CA GLU A 437 19.07 8.71 7.64
C GLU A 437 18.06 8.53 6.51
N HIS A 438 17.82 7.30 6.06
CA HIS A 438 16.81 7.02 5.03
C HIS A 438 15.44 7.47 5.50
N PHE A 439 15.03 7.01 6.68
CA PHE A 439 13.77 7.41 7.31
C PHE A 439 13.69 8.94 7.50
N GLU A 440 14.70 9.54 8.14
CA GLU A 440 14.66 10.97 8.47
C GLU A 440 14.64 11.87 7.24
N LYS A 441 15.43 11.56 6.19
CA LYS A 441 15.50 12.36 4.98
C LYS A 441 14.26 12.20 4.12
N THR A 442 13.70 10.99 4.01
CA THR A 442 12.44 10.77 3.30
C THR A 442 11.27 11.48 3.99
N LEU A 443 11.19 11.40 5.32
CA LEU A 443 10.17 12.12 6.11
C LEU A 443 10.29 13.64 5.94
N ARG A 444 11.51 14.17 6.11
CA ARG A 444 11.80 15.60 5.92
C ARG A 444 11.43 16.06 4.52
N TRP A 445 11.77 15.28 3.49
CA TRP A 445 11.42 15.61 2.11
C TRP A 445 9.91 15.72 1.94
N GLY A 446 9.13 14.76 2.46
CA GLY A 446 7.66 14.82 2.42
C GLY A 446 7.11 16.09 3.08
N GLY A 447 7.59 16.40 4.29
CA GLY A 447 7.17 17.60 5.02
C GLY A 447 7.53 18.90 4.32
N SER A 448 8.74 19.00 3.76
CA SER A 448 9.19 20.16 2.99
C SER A 448 8.48 20.33 1.65
N ASN A 449 7.89 19.26 1.09
CA ASN A 449 7.14 19.28 -0.17
C ASN A 449 5.62 19.28 0.04
N GLY A 450 5.16 19.71 1.23
CA GLY A 450 3.76 20.01 1.49
C GLY A 450 2.86 18.79 1.62
N ALA A 451 3.42 17.60 1.91
CA ALA A 451 2.61 16.42 2.21
C ALA A 451 1.75 16.64 3.45
N TYR A 452 0.54 16.08 3.45
CA TYR A 452 -0.14 15.75 4.69
C TYR A 452 0.52 14.51 5.28
N ILE A 453 1.37 14.70 6.31
CA ILE A 453 2.04 13.60 7.02
C ILE A 453 1.10 13.12 8.11
N ALA A 454 0.51 11.94 7.91
CA ALA A 454 -0.48 11.42 8.85
C ALA A 454 -0.60 9.89 8.85
N SER A 455 -1.32 9.36 9.83
CA SER A 455 -1.74 7.97 9.94
C SER A 455 -2.61 7.54 8.76
N LEU A 456 -2.67 6.23 8.50
CA LEU A 456 -3.55 5.67 7.48
C LEU A 456 -5.02 6.01 7.77
N GLN A 457 -5.43 5.93 9.05
CA GLN A 457 -6.78 6.28 9.50
C GLN A 457 -7.15 7.73 9.20
N ASP A 458 -6.26 8.69 9.47
CA ASP A 458 -6.53 10.11 9.23
C ASP A 458 -6.58 10.44 7.74
N VAL A 459 -5.65 9.88 6.94
CA VAL A 459 -5.65 10.06 5.49
C VAL A 459 -6.91 9.47 4.88
N LEU A 460 -7.36 8.30 5.32
CA LEU A 460 -8.60 7.71 4.84
C LEU A 460 -9.83 8.46 5.36
N SER A 461 -9.81 9.01 6.56
CA SER A 461 -10.89 9.90 7.05
C SER A 461 -11.02 11.16 6.20
N ALA A 462 -9.89 11.74 5.77
CA ALA A 462 -9.87 12.83 4.80
C ALA A 462 -10.42 12.42 3.41
N TRP A 463 -10.28 11.15 3.03
CA TRP A 463 -10.82 10.58 1.79
C TRP A 463 -12.34 10.33 1.85
N THR A 464 -12.84 9.76 2.94
CA THR A 464 -14.27 9.44 3.10
C THR A 464 -15.09 10.68 3.47
N GLY A 465 -14.44 11.67 4.12
CA GLY A 465 -15.08 12.90 4.58
C GLY A 465 -15.77 12.77 5.94
N TYR A 466 -15.50 11.70 6.69
CA TYR A 466 -15.95 11.48 8.06
C TYR A 466 -14.89 10.70 8.85
N PRO A 467 -14.80 10.88 10.18
CA PRO A 467 -13.88 10.11 11.02
C PRO A 467 -14.14 8.61 10.90
N LEU A 468 -13.08 7.82 10.79
CA LEU A 468 -13.13 6.37 10.91
C LEU A 468 -12.90 5.97 12.38
N GLY A 469 -13.75 5.11 12.92
CA GLY A 469 -13.74 4.80 14.36
C GLY A 469 -14.55 5.80 15.17
N ASN A 470 -15.13 5.34 16.29
CA ASN A 470 -15.97 6.16 17.17
C ASN A 470 -15.17 7.25 17.90
#